data_AF-A0A1G2DAV4-F1
#
_entry.id   AF-A0A1G2DAV4-F1
#
_cell.length_a   1.000
_cell.length_b   1.000
_cell.length_c   1.000
_cell.angle_alpha   90.00
_cell.angle_beta   90.00
_cell.angle_gamma   90.00
#
_symmetry.space_group_name_H-M   'P 1'
#
loop_
_entity.id
_entity.type
_entity.pdbx_description
1 polymer ?
#
loop_
_entity_poly.entity_id
_entity_poly.type
_entity_poly.pdbx_seq_one_letter_code
_entity_poly.pdbx_strand_id
1 'polypeptide(L)'
;MEIKTIQATENAEPDWEFLDYALSLEKQWKDSRARFTDKELVDIFPEAKNIIPLKIREWEQVRHKITNSIKTKLLVIKKQSAKEHQWFWREVVKYLDGQRLVETQGHLVRLRRQLALARNDRPKNGAITDERIQRAIAVPLVDIAMRRIKLSKGGKTFFGLCPFHNERRPSFHIYHANNSFYCFGCQKGGNVITFVRELEGLSFREAIKYLTQ
;
A
#
# COMPACT_ATOMS: atom_id res chain seq x y z
N MET A 1 -41.41 -18.41 -8.53
CA MET A 1 -41.75 -17.09 -7.98
C MET A 1 -41.48 -16.05 -9.06
N GLU A 2 -42.53 -15.52 -9.67
CA GLU A 2 -42.42 -14.41 -10.62
C GLU A 2 -41.99 -13.15 -9.86
N ILE A 3 -40.87 -12.56 -10.26
CA ILE A 3 -40.45 -11.25 -9.75
C ILE A 3 -41.37 -10.23 -10.42
N LYS A 4 -42.42 -9.80 -9.71
CA LYS A 4 -43.24 -8.67 -10.15
C LYS A 4 -42.34 -7.44 -10.19
N THR A 5 -42.30 -6.78 -11.35
CA THR A 5 -41.60 -5.52 -11.58
C THR A 5 -42.12 -4.48 -10.59
N ILE A 6 -41.29 -4.08 -9.62
CA ILE A 6 -41.63 -3.03 -8.66
C ILE A 6 -41.60 -1.72 -9.44
N GLN A 7 -42.76 -1.09 -9.61
CA GLN A 7 -42.84 0.30 -10.08
C GLN A 7 -42.32 1.18 -8.94
N ALA A 8 -41.14 1.78 -9.13
CA ALA A 8 -40.57 2.70 -8.15
C ALA A 8 -41.49 3.91 -8.02
N THR A 9 -41.99 4.17 -6.81
CA THR A 9 -42.69 5.41 -6.49
C THR A 9 -41.65 6.52 -6.39
N GLU A 10 -41.74 7.53 -7.25
CA GLU A 10 -40.72 8.59 -7.42
C GLU A 10 -40.51 9.48 -6.17
N ASN A 11 -41.25 9.26 -5.07
CA ASN A 11 -41.25 10.09 -3.86
C ASN A 11 -41.04 9.33 -2.54
N ALA A 12 -40.50 8.10 -2.54
CA ALA A 12 -40.18 7.41 -1.30
C ALA A 12 -38.86 7.95 -0.70
N GLU A 13 -38.88 8.45 0.54
CA GLU A 13 -37.66 8.78 1.25
C GLU A 13 -36.79 7.52 1.45
N PRO A 14 -35.46 7.61 1.30
CA PRO A 14 -34.58 6.47 1.52
C PRO A 14 -34.68 5.96 2.96
N ASP A 15 -34.82 4.64 3.12
CA ASP A 15 -34.71 3.98 4.42
C ASP A 15 -33.24 3.94 4.87
N TRP A 16 -32.84 4.97 5.62
CA TRP A 16 -31.48 5.12 6.12
C TRP A 16 -31.12 4.07 7.17
N GLU A 17 -32.08 3.59 7.97
CA GLU A 17 -31.83 2.53 8.96
C GLU A 17 -31.51 1.20 8.26
N PHE A 18 -32.28 0.86 7.22
CA PHE A 18 -31.96 -0.30 6.38
C PHE A 18 -30.60 -0.16 5.71
N LEU A 19 -30.27 1.02 5.16
CA LEU A 19 -28.97 1.24 4.52
C LEU A 19 -27.81 1.06 5.50
N ASP A 20 -27.89 1.64 6.70
CA ASP A 20 -26.88 1.48 7.74
C ASP A 20 -26.71 0.02 8.17
N TYR A 21 -27.83 -0.69 8.35
CA TYR A 21 -27.80 -2.12 8.63
C TYR A 21 -27.15 -2.92 7.49
N ALA A 22 -27.53 -2.67 6.24
CA ALA A 22 -26.98 -3.33 5.07
C ALA A 22 -25.47 -3.07 4.93
N LEU A 23 -25.01 -1.83 5.13
CA LEU A 23 -23.59 -1.47 5.14
C LEU A 23 -22.83 -2.16 6.28
N SER A 24 -23.46 -2.32 7.45
CA SER A 24 -22.88 -3.06 8.57
C SER A 24 -22.69 -4.55 8.25
N LEU A 25 -23.68 -5.19 7.60
CA LEU A 25 -23.59 -6.56 7.13
C LEU A 25 -22.55 -6.71 6.02
N GLU A 26 -22.47 -5.75 5.11
CA GLU A 26 -21.46 -5.74 4.06
C GLU A 26 -20.04 -5.69 4.66
N LYS A 27 -19.84 -4.89 5.70
CA LYS A 27 -18.57 -4.84 6.44
C LYS A 27 -18.26 -6.17 7.11
N GLN A 28 -19.22 -6.76 7.83
CA GLN A 28 -19.05 -8.07 8.48
C GLN A 28 -18.72 -9.17 7.46
N TRP A 29 -19.40 -9.17 6.32
CA TRP A 29 -19.12 -10.10 5.22
C TRP A 29 -17.73 -9.86 4.63
N LYS A 30 -17.31 -8.61 4.40
CA LYS A 30 -15.95 -8.29 3.94
C LYS A 30 -14.89 -8.79 4.92
N ASP A 31 -15.12 -8.61 6.21
CA ASP A 31 -14.20 -9.02 7.28
C ASP A 31 -14.14 -10.55 7.46
N SER A 32 -15.21 -11.27 7.12
CA SER A 32 -15.25 -12.74 7.18
C SER A 32 -14.58 -13.43 5.99
N ARG A 33 -14.25 -12.69 4.91
CA ARG A 33 -13.55 -13.26 3.76
C ARG A 33 -12.15 -13.69 4.15
N ALA A 34 -11.81 -14.94 3.84
CA ALA A 34 -10.47 -15.47 4.03
C ALA A 34 -9.44 -14.59 3.28
N ARG A 35 -8.38 -14.20 3.99
CA ARG A 35 -7.26 -13.42 3.46
C ARG A 35 -6.09 -14.36 3.20
N PHE A 36 -5.84 -14.67 1.93
CA PHE A 36 -4.74 -15.53 1.52
C PHE A 36 -3.50 -14.73 1.13
N THR A 37 -2.34 -15.19 1.57
CA THR A 37 -1.03 -14.76 1.09
C THR A 37 -0.79 -15.26 -0.33
N ASP A 38 0.13 -14.66 -1.08
CA ASP A 38 0.45 -15.14 -2.43
C ASP A 38 1.00 -16.58 -2.43
N LYS A 39 1.63 -17.03 -1.33
CA LYS A 39 2.12 -18.41 -1.20
C LYS A 39 0.93 -19.36 -1.09
N GLU A 40 0.01 -19.09 -0.16
CA GLU A 40 -1.21 -19.88 -0.01
C GLU A 40 -2.04 -19.89 -1.29
N LEU A 41 -2.16 -18.76 -2.00
CA LEU A 41 -2.86 -18.73 -3.29
C LEU A 41 -2.23 -19.65 -4.33
N VAL A 42 -0.91 -19.66 -4.44
CA VAL A 42 -0.19 -20.53 -5.38
C VAL A 42 -0.32 -22.00 -4.98
N ASP A 43 -0.34 -22.29 -3.68
CA ASP A 43 -0.52 -23.65 -3.15
C ASP A 43 -1.96 -24.15 -3.39
N ILE A 44 -2.97 -23.28 -3.28
CA ILE A 44 -4.38 -23.60 -3.56
C ILE A 44 -4.65 -23.79 -5.07
N PHE A 45 -3.97 -23.02 -5.92
CA PHE A 45 -4.18 -23.01 -7.38
C PHE A 45 -2.88 -23.36 -8.14
N PRO A 46 -2.43 -24.62 -8.12
CA PRO A 46 -1.15 -25.02 -8.73
C PRO A 46 -1.10 -24.79 -10.25
N GLU A 47 -2.24 -24.86 -10.94
CA GLU A 47 -2.37 -24.55 -12.37
C GLU A 47 -1.98 -23.10 -12.72
N ALA A 48 -2.06 -22.18 -11.74
CA ALA A 48 -1.66 -20.80 -11.92
C ALA A 48 -0.20 -20.67 -12.36
N LYS A 49 0.67 -21.64 -12.04
CA LYS A 49 2.07 -21.70 -12.49
C LYS A 49 2.23 -21.56 -14.01
N ASN A 50 1.26 -22.07 -14.78
CA ASN A 50 1.27 -22.02 -16.24
C ASN A 50 0.63 -20.74 -16.79
N ILE A 51 -0.32 -20.15 -16.05
CA ILE A 51 -1.07 -18.95 -16.46
C ILE A 51 -0.28 -17.67 -16.14
N ILE A 52 0.40 -17.62 -14.99
CA ILE A 52 1.13 -16.44 -14.52
C ILE A 52 2.13 -15.91 -15.56
N PRO A 53 2.95 -16.73 -16.25
CA PRO A 53 3.84 -16.24 -17.31
C PRO A 53 3.10 -15.56 -18.47
N LEU A 54 1.92 -16.05 -18.85
CA LEU A 54 1.08 -15.44 -19.88
C LEU A 54 0.57 -14.07 -19.43
N LYS A 55 0.08 -13.98 -18.18
CA LYS A 55 -0.34 -12.71 -17.57
C LYS A 55 0.79 -11.70 -17.43
N ILE A 56 2.00 -12.14 -17.11
CA ILE A 56 3.18 -11.26 -17.10
C ILE A 56 3.38 -10.64 -18.49
N ARG A 57 3.34 -11.44 -19.56
CA ARG A 57 3.50 -10.93 -20.94
C ARG A 57 2.39 -9.92 -21.30
N GLU A 58 1.14 -10.23 -21.00
CA GLU A 58 0.00 -9.32 -21.22
C GLU A 58 0.23 -7.97 -20.51
N TRP A 59 0.56 -8.00 -19.22
CA TRP A 59 0.80 -6.79 -18.44
C TRP A 59 2.05 -6.03 -18.87
N GLU A 60 3.08 -6.70 -19.38
CA GLU A 60 4.25 -6.04 -19.96
C GLU A 60 3.89 -5.25 -21.22
N GLN A 61 3.00 -5.77 -22.06
CA GLN A 61 2.48 -5.02 -23.22
C GLN A 61 1.70 -3.79 -22.78
N VAL A 62 0.85 -3.92 -21.75
CA VAL A 62 0.11 -2.78 -21.16
C VAL A 62 1.10 -1.73 -20.62
N ARG A 63 2.11 -2.15 -19.85
CA ARG A 63 3.16 -1.26 -19.34
C ARG A 63 3.87 -0.53 -20.47
N HIS A 64 4.22 -1.24 -21.54
CA HIS A 64 4.92 -0.68 -22.68
C HIS A 64 4.07 0.40 -23.38
N LYS A 65 2.77 0.12 -23.62
CA LYS A 65 1.84 1.10 -24.21
C LYS A 65 1.74 2.38 -23.36
N ILE A 66 1.55 2.25 -22.04
CA ILE A 66 1.47 3.40 -21.13
C ILE A 66 2.80 4.18 -21.13
N THR A 67 3.92 3.47 -21.02
CA THR A 67 5.25 4.09 -21.01
C THR A 67 5.53 4.87 -22.30
N ASN A 68 5.15 4.31 -23.46
CA ASN A 68 5.31 4.99 -24.74
C ASN A 68 4.39 6.21 -24.85
N SER A 69 3.13 6.10 -24.41
CA SER A 69 2.20 7.24 -24.35
C SER A 69 2.80 8.39 -23.52
N ILE A 70 3.30 8.10 -22.31
CA ILE A 70 3.97 9.08 -21.44
C ILE A 70 5.19 9.70 -22.15
N LYS A 71 6.06 8.88 -22.75
CA LYS A 71 7.24 9.37 -23.48
C LYS A 71 6.85 10.33 -24.60
N THR A 72 5.86 9.99 -25.40
CA THR A 72 5.37 10.84 -26.50
C THR A 72 4.81 12.15 -25.97
N LYS A 73 3.96 12.13 -24.93
CA LYS A 73 3.42 13.33 -24.29
C LYS A 73 4.53 14.24 -23.76
N LEU A 74 5.51 13.68 -23.06
CA LEU A 74 6.65 14.43 -22.53
C LEU A 74 7.52 15.05 -23.65
N LEU A 75 7.66 14.36 -24.79
CA LEU A 75 8.34 14.91 -25.96
C LEU A 75 7.59 16.10 -26.57
N VAL A 76 6.25 16.02 -26.68
CA VAL A 76 5.43 17.14 -27.16
C VAL A 76 5.56 18.34 -26.23
N ILE A 77 5.43 18.13 -24.91
CA ILE A 77 5.58 19.19 -23.90
C ILE A 77 6.95 19.87 -24.03
N LYS A 78 8.03 19.08 -24.14
CA LYS A 78 9.38 19.62 -24.29
C LYS A 78 9.54 20.48 -25.56
N LYS A 79 8.86 20.13 -26.64
CA LYS A 79 8.97 20.82 -27.95
C LYS A 79 8.06 22.04 -28.07
N GLN A 80 6.85 21.99 -27.52
CA GLN A 80 5.81 23.00 -27.80
C GLN A 80 5.51 23.92 -26.61
N SER A 81 5.84 23.53 -25.38
CA SER A 81 5.52 24.33 -24.18
C SER A 81 6.71 25.20 -23.74
N ALA A 82 6.42 26.46 -23.41
CA ALA A 82 7.37 27.39 -22.77
C ALA A 82 7.97 26.76 -21.51
N LYS A 83 9.26 27.02 -21.26
CA LYS A 83 10.04 26.32 -20.21
C LYS A 83 9.42 26.48 -18.83
N GLU A 84 8.91 27.67 -18.50
CA GLU A 84 8.25 27.99 -17.25
C GLU A 84 6.93 27.24 -17.02
N HIS A 85 6.30 26.69 -18.05
CA HIS A 85 5.04 25.95 -17.96
C HIS A 85 5.22 24.43 -18.02
N GLN A 86 6.42 23.92 -18.34
CA GLN A 86 6.62 22.47 -18.52
C GLN A 86 6.38 21.64 -17.25
N TRP A 87 6.57 22.23 -16.06
CA TRP A 87 6.29 21.55 -14.80
C TRP A 87 4.80 21.19 -14.67
N PHE A 88 3.91 22.11 -15.08
CA PHE A 88 2.46 21.93 -14.98
C PHE A 88 2.03 20.75 -15.85
N TRP A 89 2.48 20.74 -17.11
CA TRP A 89 2.15 19.65 -18.03
C TRP A 89 2.75 18.30 -17.62
N ARG A 90 3.93 18.29 -16.97
CA ARG A 90 4.47 17.06 -16.37
C ARG A 90 3.57 16.53 -15.26
N GLU A 91 3.00 17.42 -14.44
CA GLU A 91 2.07 17.02 -13.39
C GLU A 91 0.76 16.47 -13.96
N VAL A 92 0.22 17.09 -15.02
CA VAL A 92 -0.92 16.56 -15.76
C VAL A 92 -0.65 15.16 -16.31
N VAL A 93 0.54 14.90 -16.88
CA VAL A 93 0.92 13.56 -17.36
C VAL A 93 0.99 12.55 -16.21
N LYS A 94 1.52 12.93 -15.04
CA LYS A 94 1.52 12.05 -13.87
C LYS A 94 0.11 11.70 -13.42
N TYR A 95 -0.79 12.67 -13.40
CA TYR A 95 -2.19 12.45 -13.04
C TYR A 95 -2.90 11.52 -14.03
N LEU A 96 -2.77 11.77 -15.33
CA LEU A 96 -3.49 11.01 -16.37
C LEU A 96 -2.94 9.60 -16.59
N ASP A 97 -1.62 9.43 -16.62
CA ASP A 97 -0.99 8.15 -16.99
C ASP A 97 -0.14 7.54 -15.87
N GLY A 98 0.36 8.37 -14.95
CA GLY A 98 1.29 7.94 -13.90
C GLY A 98 0.67 6.94 -12.94
N GLN A 99 -0.56 7.18 -12.49
CA GLN A 99 -1.28 6.24 -11.61
C GLN A 99 -1.43 4.87 -12.27
N ARG A 100 -1.89 4.84 -13.52
CA ARG A 100 -2.06 3.60 -14.28
C ARG A 100 -0.75 2.84 -14.49
N LEU A 101 0.37 3.57 -14.68
CA LEU A 101 1.70 2.96 -14.76
C LEU A 101 2.10 2.31 -13.44
N VAL A 102 1.87 2.98 -12.31
CA VAL A 102 2.18 2.45 -10.96
C VAL A 102 1.36 1.19 -10.68
N GLU A 103 0.05 1.22 -10.94
CA GLU A 103 -0.83 0.06 -10.78
C GLU A 103 -0.36 -1.13 -11.63
N THR A 104 -0.05 -0.88 -12.91
CA THR A 104 0.48 -1.88 -13.84
C THR A 104 1.80 -2.48 -13.35
N GLN A 105 2.70 -1.65 -12.82
CA GLN A 105 3.96 -2.12 -12.22
C GLN A 105 3.70 -2.98 -10.98
N GLY A 106 2.72 -2.60 -10.15
CA GLY A 106 2.28 -3.39 -8.99
C GLY A 106 1.81 -4.80 -9.38
N HIS A 107 0.96 -4.91 -10.40
CA HIS A 107 0.53 -6.19 -10.94
C HIS A 107 1.70 -7.06 -11.41
N LEU A 108 2.65 -6.48 -12.15
CA LEU A 108 3.83 -7.18 -12.63
C LEU A 108 4.73 -7.67 -11.49
N VAL A 109 4.95 -6.84 -10.46
CA VAL A 109 5.73 -7.22 -9.28
C VAL A 109 5.07 -8.41 -8.58
N ARG A 110 3.76 -8.34 -8.35
CA ARG A 110 3.01 -9.42 -7.68
C ARG A 110 3.03 -10.72 -8.48
N LEU A 111 2.75 -10.67 -9.78
CA LEU A 111 2.78 -11.85 -10.66
C LEU A 111 4.16 -12.50 -10.69
N ARG A 112 5.23 -11.70 -10.78
CA ARG A 112 6.60 -12.22 -10.75
C ARG A 112 6.95 -12.88 -9.41
N ARG A 113 6.45 -12.33 -8.29
CA ARG A 113 6.58 -12.95 -6.97
C ARG A 113 5.84 -14.29 -6.91
N GLN A 114 4.58 -14.33 -7.35
CA GLN A 114 3.78 -15.56 -7.40
C GLN A 114 4.45 -16.64 -8.27
N LEU A 115 5.00 -16.26 -9.43
CA LEU A 115 5.73 -17.20 -10.29
C LEU A 115 6.97 -17.78 -9.60
N ALA A 116 7.74 -16.94 -8.90
CA ALA A 116 8.92 -17.38 -8.16
C ALA A 116 8.54 -18.36 -7.04
N LEU A 117 7.48 -18.06 -6.28
CA LEU A 117 6.93 -18.96 -5.26
C LEU A 117 6.47 -20.30 -5.87
N ALA A 118 5.72 -20.26 -6.98
CA ALA A 118 5.24 -21.46 -7.69
C ALA A 118 6.35 -22.35 -8.26
N ARG A 119 7.54 -21.78 -8.47
CA ARG A 119 8.74 -22.49 -8.94
C ARG A 119 9.65 -22.94 -7.81
N ASN A 120 9.34 -22.60 -6.56
CA ASN A 120 10.24 -22.75 -5.42
C ASN A 120 11.61 -22.08 -5.67
N ASP A 121 11.61 -20.95 -6.40
CA ASP A 121 12.83 -20.22 -6.69
C ASP A 121 13.42 -19.68 -5.38
N ARG A 122 14.69 -20.00 -5.11
CA ARG A 122 15.38 -19.45 -3.95
C ARG A 122 15.57 -17.94 -4.16
N PRO A 123 15.38 -17.12 -3.12
CA PRO A 123 15.71 -15.71 -3.18
C PRO A 123 17.18 -15.55 -3.59
N LYS A 124 17.48 -14.66 -4.56
CA LYS A 124 18.87 -14.31 -4.88
C LYS A 124 19.59 -13.83 -3.61
N ASN A 125 20.89 -14.10 -3.47
CA ASN A 125 21.68 -13.65 -2.33
C ASN A 125 21.43 -12.17 -2.02
N GLY A 126 21.09 -11.86 -0.76
CA GLY A 126 20.75 -10.50 -0.33
C GLY A 126 19.29 -10.07 -0.56
N ALA A 127 18.43 -10.93 -1.12
CA ALA A 127 17.00 -10.70 -1.17
C ALA A 127 16.40 -10.69 0.24
N ILE A 128 15.39 -9.84 0.41
CA ILE A 128 14.64 -9.75 1.67
C ILE A 128 13.62 -10.86 1.66
N THR A 129 13.78 -11.80 2.59
CA THR A 129 12.83 -12.90 2.83
C THR A 129 11.69 -12.43 3.72
N ASP A 130 10.54 -13.10 3.62
CA ASP A 130 9.40 -12.84 4.51
C ASP A 130 9.80 -12.99 5.98
N GLU A 131 10.64 -13.97 6.32
CA GLU A 131 11.20 -14.13 7.67
C GLU A 131 12.01 -12.93 8.15
N ARG A 132 12.78 -12.28 7.27
CA ARG A 132 13.54 -11.07 7.63
C ARG A 132 12.61 -9.87 7.82
N ILE A 133 11.55 -9.79 7.01
CA ILE A 133 10.50 -8.77 7.20
C ILE A 133 9.81 -8.99 8.55
N GLN A 134 9.40 -10.21 8.86
CA GLN A 134 8.73 -10.52 10.13
C GLN A 134 9.64 -10.26 11.33
N ARG A 135 10.93 -10.63 11.26
CA ARG A 135 11.92 -10.26 12.27
C ARG A 135 12.02 -8.74 12.45
N ALA A 136 12.10 -7.98 11.36
CA ALA A 136 12.14 -6.53 11.42
C ALA A 136 10.85 -5.93 12.03
N ILE A 137 9.67 -6.47 11.68
CA ILE A 137 8.37 -6.03 12.23
C ILE A 137 8.26 -6.35 13.72
N ALA A 138 8.87 -7.45 14.19
CA ALA A 138 8.85 -7.86 15.58
C ALA A 138 9.71 -6.98 16.50
N VAL A 139 10.60 -6.15 15.94
CA VAL A 139 11.41 -5.23 16.74
C VAL A 139 10.49 -4.22 17.45
N PRO A 140 10.57 -4.06 18.78
CA PRO A 140 9.70 -3.15 19.52
C PRO A 140 9.88 -1.69 19.06
N LEU A 141 8.82 -1.13 18.49
CA LEU A 141 8.78 0.25 18.00
C LEU A 141 9.01 1.26 19.13
N VAL A 142 8.46 0.98 20.31
CA VAL A 142 8.62 1.84 21.50
C VAL A 142 10.10 2.00 21.86
N ASP A 143 10.87 0.92 21.85
CA ASP A 143 12.29 0.94 22.22
C ASP A 143 13.13 1.77 21.24
N ILE A 144 12.80 1.71 19.96
CA ILE A 144 13.45 2.53 18.93
C ILE A 144 13.04 4.00 19.08
N ALA A 145 11.76 4.26 19.27
CA ALA A 145 11.24 5.62 19.36
C ALA A 145 11.73 6.34 20.61
N MET A 146 11.79 5.67 21.77
CA MET A 146 12.29 6.26 23.03
C MET A 146 13.74 6.73 22.97
N ARG A 147 14.57 6.16 22.07
CA ARG A 147 15.94 6.62 21.85
C ARG A 147 16.03 7.95 21.08
N ARG A 148 14.95 8.36 20.42
CA ARG A 148 14.92 9.46 19.44
C ARG A 148 13.99 10.59 19.85
N ILE A 149 12.91 10.27 20.54
CA ILE A 149 11.89 11.23 20.99
C ILE A 149 11.49 10.97 22.44
N LYS A 150 11.13 12.04 23.14
CA LYS A 150 10.55 11.94 24.49
C LYS A 150 9.10 11.47 24.38
N LEU A 151 8.81 10.34 25.01
CA LEU A 151 7.48 9.74 25.05
C LEU A 151 6.97 9.66 26.49
N SER A 152 5.68 9.94 26.66
CA SER A 152 4.94 9.73 27.90
C SER A 152 4.05 8.49 27.77
N LYS A 153 3.88 7.74 28.86
CA LYS A 153 3.01 6.57 28.87
C LYS A 153 1.58 6.97 29.24
N GLY A 154 0.61 6.58 28.40
CA GLY A 154 -0.83 6.77 28.63
C GLY A 154 -1.56 5.44 28.55
N GLY A 155 -1.75 4.77 29.70
CA GLY A 155 -2.34 3.43 29.72
C GLY A 155 -1.53 2.42 28.91
N LYS A 156 -2.12 1.88 27.83
CA LYS A 156 -1.50 0.90 26.91
C LYS A 156 -0.79 1.54 25.71
N THR A 157 -0.79 2.88 25.61
CA THR A 157 -0.16 3.62 24.51
C THR A 157 0.95 4.52 25.03
N PHE A 158 1.83 4.94 24.12
CA PHE A 158 2.80 5.99 24.36
C PHE A 158 2.47 7.18 23.46
N PHE A 159 2.72 8.39 23.93
CA PHE A 159 2.44 9.59 23.15
C PHE A 159 3.52 10.67 23.34
N GLY A 160 3.68 11.55 22.34
CA GLY A 160 4.66 12.61 22.36
C GLY A 160 4.58 13.52 21.14
N LEU A 161 5.62 14.35 20.95
CA LEU A 161 5.76 15.17 19.75
C LEU A 161 6.20 14.29 18.58
N CYS A 162 5.64 14.57 17.40
CA CYS A 162 5.94 13.87 16.19
C CYS A 162 7.36 14.17 15.69
N PRO A 163 8.16 13.14 15.37
CA PRO A 163 9.50 13.35 14.81
C PRO A 163 9.46 13.73 13.32
N PHE A 164 8.31 13.63 12.66
CA PHE A 164 8.20 13.79 11.19
C PHE A 164 7.71 15.15 10.74
N HIS A 165 7.24 15.99 11.65
CA HIS A 165 6.82 17.35 11.37
C HIS A 165 6.92 18.20 12.64
N ASN A 166 7.07 19.52 12.47
CA ASN A 166 7.24 20.42 13.59
C ASN A 166 5.89 20.78 14.22
N GLU A 167 5.68 20.41 15.48
CA GLU A 167 4.44 20.69 16.23
C GLU A 167 4.72 21.10 17.67
N ARG A 168 3.75 21.80 18.30
CA ARG A 168 3.85 22.23 19.70
C ARG A 168 3.01 21.39 20.68
N ARG A 169 2.05 20.63 20.16
CA ARG A 169 1.16 19.77 20.95
C ARG A 169 1.43 18.32 20.54
N PRO A 170 1.45 17.36 21.48
CA PRO A 170 1.70 15.97 21.15
C PRO A 170 0.57 15.41 20.29
N SER A 171 0.88 14.96 19.07
CA SER A 171 -0.07 14.25 18.20
C SER A 171 0.42 12.87 17.79
N PHE A 172 1.61 12.47 18.22
CA PHE A 172 2.23 11.20 17.88
C PHE A 172 1.89 10.14 18.93
N HIS A 173 1.34 9.01 18.50
CA HIS A 173 0.95 7.89 19.34
C HIS A 173 1.62 6.60 18.88
N ILE A 174 2.06 5.79 19.83
CA ILE A 174 2.52 4.42 19.64
C ILE A 174 1.57 3.47 20.37
N TYR A 175 1.06 2.48 19.64
CA TYR A 175 0.19 1.43 20.12
C TYR A 175 1.02 0.17 20.33
N HIS A 176 1.37 -0.12 21.58
CA HIS A 176 2.21 -1.27 21.91
C HIS A 176 1.55 -2.61 21.50
N ALA A 177 0.23 -2.72 21.61
CA ALA A 177 -0.51 -3.95 21.35
C ALA A 177 -0.35 -4.50 19.92
N ASN A 178 -0.17 -3.63 18.92
CA ASN A 178 0.00 -4.02 17.53
C ASN A 178 1.31 -3.48 16.91
N ASN A 179 2.25 -3.05 17.76
CA ASN A 179 3.57 -2.51 17.39
C ASN A 179 3.52 -1.45 16.27
N SER A 180 2.57 -0.51 16.36
CA SER A 180 2.33 0.50 15.33
C SER A 180 2.35 1.92 15.89
N PHE A 181 2.53 2.91 15.02
CA PHE A 181 2.34 4.33 15.36
C PHE A 181 1.32 4.99 14.45
N TYR A 182 0.77 6.10 14.94
CA TYR A 182 0.02 7.06 14.14
C TYR A 182 0.24 8.47 14.67
N CYS A 183 0.34 9.43 13.76
CA CYS A 183 0.39 10.85 14.08
C CYS A 183 -0.87 11.53 13.57
N PHE A 184 -1.65 12.12 14.47
CA PHE A 184 -2.89 12.83 14.12
C PHE A 184 -2.62 14.21 13.48
N GLY A 185 -1.43 14.78 13.64
CA GLY A 185 -1.05 16.06 13.02
C GLY A 185 -0.68 15.94 11.55
N CYS A 186 0.18 14.98 11.19
CA CYS A 186 0.66 14.80 9.81
C CYS A 186 0.12 13.56 9.11
N GLN A 187 -0.77 12.80 9.75
CA GLN A 187 -1.42 11.59 9.23
C GLN A 187 -0.46 10.43 8.86
N LYS A 188 0.82 10.53 9.22
CA LYS A 188 1.76 9.42 9.05
C LYS A 188 1.45 8.31 10.06
N GLY A 189 1.45 7.08 9.58
CA GLY A 189 1.27 5.90 10.41
C GLY A 189 1.92 4.67 9.79
N GLY A 190 2.18 3.66 10.61
CA GLY A 190 2.77 2.41 10.15
C GLY A 190 3.39 1.59 11.27
N ASN A 191 4.20 0.61 10.87
CA ASN A 191 4.97 -0.22 11.79
C ASN A 191 6.40 0.35 11.99
N VAL A 192 7.20 -0.38 12.75
CA VAL A 192 8.62 -0.06 13.01
C VAL A 192 9.46 0.14 11.74
N ILE A 193 9.19 -0.60 10.66
CA ILE A 193 9.89 -0.40 9.39
C ILE A 193 9.54 0.97 8.81
N THR A 194 8.26 1.33 8.75
CA THR A 194 7.84 2.67 8.28
C THR A 194 8.45 3.77 9.15
N PHE A 195 8.45 3.59 10.47
CA PHE A 195 9.02 4.57 11.40
C PHE A 195 10.50 4.85 11.10
N VAL A 196 11.32 3.80 10.99
CA VAL A 196 12.76 3.93 10.70
C VAL A 196 13.00 4.53 9.31
N ARG A 197 12.22 4.13 8.30
CA ARG A 197 12.36 4.71 6.96
C ARG A 197 12.13 6.21 6.94
N GLU A 198 11.06 6.66 7.60
CA GLU A 198 10.70 8.07 7.65
C GLU A 198 11.68 8.88 8.50
N LEU A 199 12.17 8.30 9.59
CA LEU A 199 13.09 8.98 10.51
C LEU A 199 14.50 9.13 9.94
N GLU A 200 15.01 8.06 9.30
CA GLU A 200 16.41 7.97 8.86
C GLU A 200 16.56 8.18 7.34
N GLY A 201 15.47 8.42 6.60
CA GLY A 201 15.49 8.57 5.14
C GLY A 201 15.89 7.29 4.39
N LEU A 202 15.69 6.11 5.00
CA LEU A 202 16.13 4.83 4.47
C LEU A 202 15.12 4.22 3.48
N SER A 203 15.63 3.53 2.46
CA SER A 203 14.79 2.63 1.66
C SER A 203 14.26 1.47 2.51
N PHE A 204 13.21 0.79 2.03
CA PHE A 204 12.67 -0.38 2.71
C PHE A 204 13.72 -1.46 2.97
N ARG A 205 14.66 -1.64 2.04
CA ARG A 205 15.72 -2.65 2.19
C ARG A 205 16.74 -2.27 3.24
N GLU A 206 17.11 -1.01 3.29
CA GLU A 206 18.05 -0.48 4.28
C GLU A 206 17.43 -0.48 5.68
N ALA A 207 16.16 -0.09 5.81
CA ALA A 207 15.46 -0.13 7.09
C ALA A 207 15.36 -1.56 7.66
N ILE A 208 15.07 -2.56 6.83
CA ILE A 208 15.08 -3.96 7.29
C ILE A 208 16.48 -4.39 7.71
N LYS A 209 17.53 -4.03 6.95
CA LYS A 209 18.90 -4.30 7.37
C LYS A 209 19.23 -3.63 8.70
N TYR A 210 18.87 -2.37 8.88
CA TYR A 210 19.06 -1.62 10.13
C TYR A 210 18.37 -2.29 11.32
N LEU A 211 17.16 -2.81 11.11
CA LEU A 211 16.36 -3.48 12.16
C LEU A 211 16.78 -4.93 12.44
N THR A 212 17.55 -5.56 11.56
CA THR A 212 17.90 -6.99 11.64
C THR A 212 19.40 -7.26 11.70
N GLN A 213 20.19 -6.21 11.96
CA GLN A 213 21.62 -6.29 12.25
C GLN A 213 21.87 -6.67 13.70
#